data_AF-A0A7J3JEV9-F1
#
_entry.id   AF-A0A7J3JEV9-F1
#
_cell.length_a   1.000
_cell.length_b   1.000
_cell.length_c   1.000
_cell.angle_alpha   90.00
_cell.angle_beta   90.00
_cell.angle_gamma   90.00
#
_symmetry.space_group_name_H-M   'P 1'
#
loop_
_entity.id
_entity.type
_entity.pdbx_description
1 polymer ?
#
loop_
_entity_poly.entity_id
_entity_poly.type
_entity_poly.pdbx_seq_one_letter_code
_entity_poly.pdbx_strand_id
1 'polypeptide(L)'
;MVTAASVWVIVKKTFSLTLIFNALMTLGCVAGIIYGFYLAFPNWQPYTPYLLDGNLFWFAIAAALINIFPSAAIGRALHTGRFLFHHYVYGFFVLAGSSAYVFFFTPIPLQNLFLVDSSSIVVNAVRVCLLAGVALLLDDLPDVNKRVEAGLNWMKSKAFQVRKGLHIMQILTGGFAIYCASAMILSTVFVDAQRALPNSFCIGSLLITGITSFVLAKRGAWLKITPPTPKAPKLSV
;
A
#
# COMPACT_ATOMS: atom_id res chain seq x y z
N MET A 1 -7.29 -29.95 -14.98
CA MET A 1 -7.30 -30.22 -13.53
C MET A 1 -6.41 -29.20 -12.83
N VAL A 2 -6.98 -28.38 -11.94
CA VAL A 2 -6.18 -27.48 -11.08
C VAL A 2 -5.51 -28.34 -10.02
N THR A 3 -4.17 -28.35 -9.97
CA THR A 3 -3.43 -29.12 -8.96
C THR A 3 -3.33 -28.31 -7.66
N ALA A 4 -3.14 -28.97 -6.51
CA ALA A 4 -2.91 -28.28 -5.24
C ALA A 4 -1.73 -27.28 -5.29
N ALA A 5 -0.70 -27.60 -6.09
CA ALA A 5 0.42 -26.70 -6.36
C ALA A 5 -0.02 -25.42 -7.09
N SER A 6 -0.89 -25.54 -8.11
CA SER A 6 -1.47 -24.39 -8.82
C SER A 6 -2.32 -23.50 -7.90
N VAL A 7 -3.12 -24.10 -7.01
CA VAL A 7 -3.93 -23.34 -6.02
C VAL A 7 -3.02 -22.53 -5.09
N TRP A 8 -1.98 -23.15 -4.54
CA TRP A 8 -1.06 -22.49 -3.61
C TRP A 8 -0.34 -21.29 -4.22
N VAL A 9 0.03 -21.41 -5.50
CA VAL A 9 0.66 -20.34 -6.26
C VAL A 9 -0.28 -19.15 -6.44
N ILE A 10 -1.53 -19.40 -6.83
CA ILE A 10 -2.56 -18.35 -6.96
C ILE A 10 -2.78 -17.66 -5.61
N VAL A 11 -2.98 -18.42 -4.53
CA VAL A 11 -3.19 -17.88 -3.19
C VAL A 11 -2.06 -16.95 -2.76
N LYS A 12 -0.80 -17.35 -2.96
CA LYS A 12 0.34 -16.49 -2.60
C LYS A 12 0.45 -15.25 -3.47
N LYS A 13 0.15 -15.34 -4.75
CA LYS A 13 0.17 -14.19 -5.67
C LYS A 13 -0.93 -13.19 -5.29
N THR A 14 -2.16 -13.67 -5.07
CA THR A 14 -3.27 -12.85 -4.56
C THR A 14 -2.91 -12.23 -3.22
N PHE A 15 -2.35 -12.98 -2.30
CA PHE A 15 -1.92 -12.46 -1.00
C PHE A 15 -0.88 -11.33 -1.13
N SER A 16 0.15 -11.52 -1.98
CA SER A 16 1.15 -10.49 -2.26
C SER A 16 0.54 -9.21 -2.82
N LEU A 17 -0.40 -9.34 -3.77
CA LEU A 17 -1.13 -8.21 -4.34
C LEU A 17 -2.01 -7.51 -3.32
N THR A 18 -2.72 -8.26 -2.47
CA THR A 18 -3.54 -7.71 -1.38
C THR A 18 -2.70 -6.90 -0.40
N LEU A 19 -1.46 -7.31 -0.11
CA LEU A 19 -0.55 -6.53 0.74
C LEU A 19 -0.10 -5.22 0.08
N ILE A 20 0.19 -5.23 -1.23
CA ILE A 20 0.51 -4.00 -1.99
C ILE A 20 -0.71 -3.07 -2.00
N PHE A 21 -1.89 -3.61 -2.32
CA PHE A 21 -3.15 -2.88 -2.28
C PHE A 21 -3.39 -2.26 -0.90
N ASN A 22 -3.17 -3.01 0.18
CA ASN A 22 -3.31 -2.50 1.53
C ASN A 22 -2.35 -1.34 1.83
N ALA A 23 -1.09 -1.44 1.39
CA ALA A 23 -0.13 -0.34 1.54
C ALA A 23 -0.61 0.92 0.80
N LEU A 24 -1.13 0.78 -0.42
CA LEU A 24 -1.72 1.90 -1.16
C LEU A 24 -2.95 2.48 -0.46
N MET A 25 -3.83 1.64 0.09
CA MET A 25 -4.99 2.07 0.88
C MET A 25 -4.54 2.91 2.09
N THR A 26 -3.53 2.45 2.82
CA THR A 26 -2.96 3.24 3.92
C THR A 26 -2.44 4.58 3.44
N LEU A 27 -1.70 4.64 2.33
CA LEU A 27 -1.22 5.90 1.77
C LEU A 27 -2.38 6.85 1.43
N GLY A 28 -3.41 6.35 0.75
CA GLY A 28 -4.57 7.16 0.36
C GLY A 28 -5.38 7.67 1.55
N CYS A 29 -5.70 6.80 2.51
CA CYS A 29 -6.47 7.19 3.70
C CYS A 29 -5.71 8.17 4.59
N VAL A 30 -4.41 7.94 4.78
CA VAL A 30 -3.55 8.78 5.62
C VAL A 30 -3.25 10.13 4.96
N ALA A 31 -3.06 10.17 3.64
CA ALA A 31 -2.88 11.42 2.92
C ALA A 31 -4.04 12.41 3.16
N GLY A 32 -5.29 11.93 3.16
CA GLY A 32 -6.45 12.75 3.48
C GLY A 32 -6.45 13.28 4.92
N ILE A 33 -5.98 12.49 5.89
CA ILE A 33 -5.85 12.93 7.29
C ILE A 33 -4.77 14.01 7.41
N ILE A 34 -3.60 13.80 6.79
CA ILE A 34 -2.50 14.76 6.82
C ILE A 34 -2.87 16.06 6.12
N TYR A 35 -3.55 15.97 4.97
CA TYR A 35 -4.09 17.15 4.29
C TYR A 35 -5.07 17.91 5.19
N GLY A 36 -5.99 17.20 5.84
CA GLY A 36 -6.91 17.79 6.79
C GLY A 36 -6.20 18.51 7.95
N PHE A 37 -5.17 17.88 8.50
CA PHE A 37 -4.39 18.37 9.63
C PHE A 37 -3.61 19.65 9.31
N TYR A 38 -2.92 19.71 8.17
CA TYR A 38 -2.10 20.89 7.83
C TYR A 38 -2.83 22.00 7.09
N LEU A 39 -3.76 21.65 6.19
CA LEU A 39 -4.28 22.60 5.21
C LEU A 39 -5.75 22.94 5.42
N ALA A 40 -6.60 21.95 5.71
CA ALA A 40 -8.04 22.18 5.76
C ALA A 40 -8.52 22.68 7.13
N PHE A 41 -7.88 22.23 8.22
CA PHE A 41 -8.33 22.52 9.58
C PHE A 41 -7.15 22.85 10.52
N PRO A 42 -6.66 24.10 10.56
CA PRO A 42 -5.41 24.49 11.24
C PRO A 42 -5.35 24.27 12.76
N ASN A 43 -6.45 23.89 13.41
CA ASN A 43 -6.51 23.52 14.83
C ASN A 43 -7.12 22.13 15.06
N TRP A 44 -7.24 21.33 14.01
CA TRP A 44 -7.81 20.00 14.15
C TRP A 44 -6.85 19.09 14.89
N GLN A 45 -7.36 18.49 15.96
CA GLN A 45 -6.66 17.50 16.75
C GLN A 45 -7.27 16.13 16.42
N PRO A 46 -6.76 15.43 15.39
CA PRO A 46 -7.37 14.21 14.90
C PRO A 46 -7.32 13.11 15.96
N TYR A 47 -8.48 12.53 16.28
CA TYR A 47 -8.62 11.38 17.19
C TYR A 47 -8.14 11.60 18.63
N THR A 48 -8.17 12.84 19.11
CA THR A 48 -8.01 13.18 20.53
C THR A 48 -9.07 12.50 21.41
N PRO A 49 -8.74 12.09 22.65
CA PRO A 49 -7.44 12.23 23.33
C PRO A 49 -6.46 11.08 23.08
N TYR A 50 -6.80 10.12 22.22
CA TYR A 50 -6.04 8.87 22.10
C TYR A 50 -4.83 8.99 21.16
N LEU A 51 -4.91 9.87 20.16
CA LEU A 51 -3.76 10.24 19.33
C LEU A 51 -3.07 11.46 19.94
N LEU A 52 -1.76 11.34 20.16
CA LEU A 52 -0.95 12.43 20.72
C LEU A 52 -0.83 13.62 19.75
N ASP A 53 -0.59 13.33 18.47
CA ASP A 53 -0.38 14.37 17.46
C ASP A 53 -0.64 13.82 16.04
N GLY A 54 -1.23 14.64 15.16
CA GLY A 54 -1.52 14.29 13.77
C GLY A 54 -0.28 14.00 12.92
N ASN A 55 0.88 14.55 13.27
CA ASN A 55 2.17 14.29 12.60
C ASN A 55 2.57 12.81 12.65
N LEU A 56 2.07 12.04 13.62
CA LEU A 56 2.41 10.62 13.76
C LEU A 56 1.94 9.77 12.57
N PHE A 57 0.97 10.27 11.80
CA PHE A 57 0.53 9.65 10.56
C PHE A 57 1.61 9.61 9.47
N TRP A 58 2.64 10.46 9.50
CA TRP A 58 3.80 10.34 8.60
C TRP A 58 4.53 9.00 8.76
N PHE A 59 4.58 8.45 9.97
CA PHE A 59 5.16 7.12 10.19
C PHE A 59 4.31 6.02 9.56
N ALA A 60 2.99 6.19 9.47
CA ALA A 60 2.13 5.25 8.74
C ALA A 60 2.38 5.28 7.23
N ILE A 61 2.63 6.47 6.65
CA ILE A 61 3.09 6.59 5.26
C ILE A 61 4.40 5.84 5.05
N ALA A 62 5.39 6.08 5.93
CA ALA A 62 6.67 5.39 5.86
C ALA A 62 6.51 3.86 5.99
N ALA A 63 5.65 3.38 6.89
CA ALA A 63 5.35 1.96 7.06
C ALA A 63 4.78 1.35 5.78
N ALA A 64 3.80 2.02 5.16
CA ALA A 64 3.19 1.57 3.92
C ALA A 64 4.22 1.47 2.79
N LEU A 65 5.04 2.51 2.57
CA LEU A 65 6.08 2.53 1.54
C LEU A 65 7.11 1.41 1.73
N ILE A 66 7.59 1.23 2.97
CA ILE A 66 8.56 0.18 3.30
C ILE A 66 7.96 -1.21 3.07
N ASN A 67 6.67 -1.42 3.32
CA ASN A 67 6.03 -2.72 3.12
C ASN A 67 5.78 -3.09 1.66
N ILE A 68 5.74 -2.14 0.72
CA ILE A 68 5.47 -2.44 -0.70
C ILE A 68 6.51 -3.41 -1.28
N PHE A 69 7.80 -3.14 -1.06
CA PHE A 69 8.86 -3.92 -1.69
C PHE A 69 8.91 -5.38 -1.22
N PRO A 70 8.94 -5.69 0.10
CA PRO A 70 8.89 -7.08 0.57
C PRO A 70 7.58 -7.78 0.18
N SER A 71 6.47 -7.06 0.15
CA SER A 71 5.18 -7.61 -0.28
C SER A 71 5.23 -8.05 -1.75
N ALA A 72 5.77 -7.22 -2.64
CA ALA A 72 5.98 -7.56 -4.04
C ALA A 72 7.02 -8.68 -4.25
N ALA A 73 8.00 -8.81 -3.36
CA ALA A 73 8.98 -9.89 -3.41
C ALA A 73 8.34 -11.27 -3.15
N ILE A 74 7.31 -11.36 -2.29
CA ILE A 74 6.58 -12.61 -2.02
C ILE A 74 5.94 -13.17 -3.29
N GLY A 75 5.26 -12.32 -4.07
CA GLY A 75 4.59 -12.72 -5.31
C GLY A 75 5.59 -13.08 -6.42
N ARG A 76 6.67 -12.31 -6.56
CA ARG A 76 7.69 -12.53 -7.61
C ARG A 76 8.53 -13.79 -7.41
N ALA A 77 8.71 -14.25 -6.16
CA ALA A 77 9.45 -15.47 -5.85
C ALA A 77 8.80 -16.75 -6.43
N LEU A 78 7.55 -16.68 -6.89
CA LEU A 78 6.82 -17.84 -7.40
C LEU A 78 7.11 -18.15 -8.86
N HIS A 79 7.90 -17.31 -9.56
CA HIS A 79 8.26 -17.49 -10.97
C HIS A 79 7.08 -17.94 -11.83
N THR A 80 5.90 -17.38 -11.58
CA THR A 80 4.65 -17.85 -12.20
C THR A 80 4.66 -17.74 -13.71
N GLY A 81 5.62 -17.03 -14.31
CA GLY A 81 5.50 -16.56 -15.68
C GLY A 81 4.28 -15.65 -15.78
N ARG A 82 3.90 -15.30 -17.02
CA ARG A 82 2.72 -14.49 -17.35
C ARG A 82 1.42 -15.29 -17.12
N PHE A 83 1.29 -15.94 -15.98
CA PHE A 83 0.24 -16.92 -15.73
C PHE A 83 -1.10 -16.20 -15.61
N LEU A 84 -1.89 -16.40 -16.65
CA LEU A 84 -3.30 -16.03 -16.78
C LEU A 84 -3.53 -14.51 -16.78
N PHE A 85 -3.22 -13.91 -17.93
CA PHE A 85 -3.54 -12.54 -18.33
C PHE A 85 -2.75 -11.43 -17.62
N HIS A 86 -2.44 -10.40 -18.39
CA HIS A 86 -1.72 -9.21 -17.95
C HIS A 86 -2.52 -8.51 -16.84
N HIS A 87 -2.09 -8.63 -15.59
CA HIS A 87 -2.75 -7.96 -14.45
C HIS A 87 -2.76 -6.45 -14.67
N TYR A 88 -1.76 -5.90 -15.37
CA TYR A 88 -1.80 -4.50 -15.80
C TYR A 88 -2.98 -4.17 -16.73
N VAL A 89 -3.47 -5.09 -17.56
CA VAL A 89 -4.62 -4.87 -18.44
C VAL A 89 -5.90 -4.80 -17.62
N TYR A 90 -6.10 -5.74 -16.69
CA TYR A 90 -7.22 -5.66 -15.74
C TYR A 90 -7.12 -4.43 -14.85
N GLY A 91 -5.93 -4.12 -14.35
CA GLY A 91 -5.64 -2.93 -13.56
C GLY A 91 -6.00 -1.66 -14.34
N PHE A 92 -5.63 -1.61 -15.62
CA PHE A 92 -6.00 -0.51 -16.52
C PHE A 92 -7.52 -0.42 -16.72
N PHE A 93 -8.22 -1.52 -17.00
CA PHE A 93 -9.69 -1.50 -17.14
C PHE A 93 -10.40 -1.11 -15.84
N VAL A 94 -9.96 -1.64 -14.70
CA VAL A 94 -10.49 -1.28 -13.39
C VAL A 94 -10.24 0.18 -13.10
N LEU A 95 -9.03 0.69 -13.38
CA LEU A 95 -8.68 2.09 -13.17
C LEU A 95 -9.47 3.02 -14.10
N ALA A 96 -9.56 2.70 -15.39
CA ALA A 96 -10.32 3.47 -16.38
C ALA A 96 -11.82 3.47 -16.05
N GLY A 97 -12.40 2.29 -15.77
CA GLY A 97 -13.80 2.15 -15.38
C GLY A 97 -14.13 2.88 -14.08
N SER A 98 -13.27 2.76 -13.07
CA SER A 98 -13.44 3.49 -11.80
C SER A 98 -13.30 5.00 -12.01
N SER A 99 -12.34 5.44 -12.82
CA SER A 99 -12.14 6.87 -13.12
C SER A 99 -13.32 7.45 -13.91
N ALA A 100 -13.81 6.73 -14.91
CA ALA A 100 -15.01 7.10 -15.66
C ALA A 100 -16.24 7.13 -14.76
N TYR A 101 -16.39 6.14 -13.87
CA TYR A 101 -17.48 6.11 -12.90
C TYR A 101 -17.48 7.37 -12.02
N VAL A 102 -16.31 7.73 -11.49
CA VAL A 102 -16.13 8.95 -10.69
C VAL A 102 -16.46 10.19 -11.49
N PHE A 103 -15.89 10.32 -12.68
CA PHE A 103 -16.02 11.50 -13.53
C PHE A 103 -17.47 11.75 -13.97
N PHE A 104 -18.20 10.69 -14.34
CA PHE A 104 -19.57 10.82 -14.87
C PHE A 104 -20.65 10.76 -13.80
N PHE A 105 -20.46 9.99 -12.72
CA PHE A 105 -21.52 9.68 -11.76
C PHE A 105 -21.28 10.25 -10.36
N THR A 106 -20.16 10.96 -10.12
CA THR A 106 -19.93 11.61 -8.83
C THR A 106 -19.57 13.09 -9.02
N PRO A 107 -20.05 13.99 -8.14
CA PRO A 107 -19.66 15.40 -8.16
C PRO A 107 -18.27 15.62 -7.55
N ILE A 108 -17.48 14.56 -7.31
CA ILE A 108 -16.24 14.62 -6.54
C ILE A 108 -15.05 14.74 -7.50
N PRO A 109 -14.29 15.85 -7.46
CA PRO A 109 -13.06 15.98 -8.24
C PRO A 109 -12.05 14.89 -7.89
N LEU A 110 -11.28 14.41 -8.87
CA LEU A 110 -10.30 13.34 -8.65
C LEU A 110 -9.26 13.70 -7.57
N GLN A 111 -8.84 14.97 -7.48
CA GLN A 111 -7.93 15.40 -6.40
C GLN A 111 -8.55 15.26 -5.00
N ASN A 112 -9.85 15.52 -4.88
CA ASN A 112 -10.57 15.42 -3.60
C ASN A 112 -10.72 13.98 -3.18
N LEU A 113 -10.60 13.05 -4.13
CA LEU A 113 -10.59 11.64 -3.80
C LEU A 113 -9.44 11.26 -2.88
N PHE A 114 -8.26 11.86 -3.00
CA PHE A 114 -7.11 11.53 -2.14
C PHE A 114 -6.84 12.57 -1.07
N LEU A 115 -7.32 13.81 -1.26
CA LEU A 115 -7.02 14.94 -0.39
C LEU A 115 -8.19 15.34 0.51
N VAL A 116 -9.43 15.00 0.18
CA VAL A 116 -10.61 15.41 0.97
C VAL A 116 -11.11 14.27 1.86
N ASP A 117 -11.73 14.70 2.97
CA ASP A 117 -12.29 13.98 4.10
C ASP A 117 -12.44 12.45 3.96
N SER A 118 -11.57 11.74 4.69
CA SER A 118 -11.63 10.28 4.89
C SER A 118 -12.89 9.82 5.65
N SER A 119 -13.79 10.72 6.06
CA SER A 119 -15.08 10.41 6.66
C SER A 119 -16.17 9.99 5.65
N SER A 120 -15.97 10.21 4.35
CA SER A 120 -16.98 9.83 3.36
C SER A 120 -16.81 8.37 2.92
N ILE A 121 -17.86 7.57 3.14
CA ILE A 121 -17.92 6.16 2.69
C ILE A 121 -17.79 6.08 1.17
N VAL A 122 -18.45 6.98 0.44
CA VAL A 122 -18.39 7.02 -1.02
C VAL A 122 -16.96 7.28 -1.49
N VAL A 123 -16.28 8.25 -0.88
CA VAL A 123 -14.87 8.54 -1.20
C VAL A 123 -13.98 7.33 -0.92
N ASN A 124 -14.13 6.68 0.24
CA ASN A 124 -13.32 5.51 0.59
C ASN A 124 -13.60 4.29 -0.30
N ALA A 125 -14.86 4.04 -0.66
CA ALA A 125 -15.23 2.96 -1.58
C ALA A 125 -14.60 3.17 -2.97
N VAL A 126 -14.61 4.41 -3.47
CA VAL A 126 -13.98 4.73 -4.75
C VAL A 126 -12.45 4.65 -4.66
N ARG A 127 -11.84 5.07 -3.54
CA ARG A 127 -10.40 4.86 -3.27
C ARG A 127 -10.03 3.39 -3.39
N VAL A 128 -10.82 2.49 -2.79
CA VAL A 128 -10.62 1.04 -2.89
C VAL A 128 -10.57 0.60 -4.35
N CYS A 129 -11.55 1.00 -5.17
CA CYS A 129 -11.60 0.60 -6.58
C CYS A 129 -10.41 1.14 -7.39
N LEU A 130 -10.08 2.43 -7.24
CA LEU A 130 -8.96 3.05 -7.95
C LEU A 130 -7.61 2.45 -7.53
N LEU A 131 -7.38 2.30 -6.22
CA LEU A 131 -6.13 1.77 -5.69
C LEU A 131 -5.98 0.27 -5.97
N ALA A 132 -7.08 -0.48 -6.11
CA ALA A 132 -7.04 -1.86 -6.60
C ALA A 132 -6.54 -1.91 -8.06
N GLY A 133 -7.03 -1.01 -8.91
CA GLY A 133 -6.53 -0.85 -10.29
C GLY A 133 -5.05 -0.48 -10.33
N VAL A 134 -4.61 0.45 -9.47
CA VAL A 134 -3.19 0.83 -9.34
C VAL A 134 -2.34 -0.35 -8.85
N ALA A 135 -2.79 -1.10 -7.86
CA ALA A 135 -2.04 -2.26 -7.34
C ALA A 135 -1.78 -3.30 -8.43
N LEU A 136 -2.80 -3.61 -9.23
CA LEU A 136 -2.71 -4.52 -10.38
C LEU A 136 -1.73 -4.02 -11.44
N LEU A 137 -1.75 -2.71 -11.72
CA LEU A 137 -0.82 -2.10 -12.68
C LEU A 137 0.62 -2.12 -12.16
N LEU A 138 0.84 -1.79 -10.88
CA LEU A 138 2.18 -1.74 -10.28
C LEU A 138 2.85 -3.10 -10.17
N ASP A 139 2.08 -4.18 -9.99
CA ASP A 139 2.61 -5.55 -9.91
C ASP A 139 3.30 -5.97 -11.21
N ASP A 140 2.73 -5.60 -12.37
CA ASP A 140 3.22 -5.98 -13.70
C ASP A 140 4.01 -4.86 -14.43
N LEU A 141 4.00 -3.62 -13.93
CA LEU A 141 4.71 -2.49 -14.56
C LEU A 141 6.20 -2.73 -14.88
N PRO A 142 6.99 -3.44 -14.05
CA PRO A 142 8.39 -3.71 -14.34
C PRO A 142 8.58 -4.59 -15.59
N ASP A 143 7.61 -5.46 -15.89
CA ASP A 143 7.69 -6.43 -16.97
C ASP A 143 7.40 -5.80 -18.34
N VAL A 144 6.66 -4.68 -18.35
CA VAL A 144 6.31 -3.95 -19.59
C VAL A 144 7.28 -2.81 -19.91
N ASN A 145 8.01 -2.28 -18.93
CA ASN A 145 8.87 -1.11 -19.13
C ASN A 145 10.28 -1.28 -18.55
N LYS A 146 11.27 -1.38 -19.43
CA LYS A 146 12.70 -1.51 -19.07
C LYS A 146 13.22 -0.35 -18.22
N ARG A 147 12.69 0.87 -18.37
CA ARG A 147 13.09 2.02 -17.52
C ARG A 147 12.60 1.83 -16.09
N VAL A 148 11.39 1.30 -15.92
CA VAL A 148 10.83 0.97 -14.60
C VAL A 148 11.61 -0.18 -13.98
N GLU A 149 11.93 -1.23 -14.74
CA GLU A 149 12.81 -2.32 -14.30
C GLU A 149 14.17 -1.79 -13.83
N ALA A 150 14.81 -0.92 -14.61
CA ALA A 150 16.09 -0.31 -14.26
C ALA A 150 16.01 0.54 -12.99
N GLY A 151 14.95 1.37 -12.85
CA GLY A 151 14.71 2.17 -11.66
C GLY A 151 14.49 1.31 -10.41
N LEU A 152 13.73 0.22 -10.52
CA LEU A 152 13.52 -0.73 -9.43
C LEU A 152 14.80 -1.47 -9.05
N ASN A 153 15.64 -1.83 -10.02
CA ASN A 153 16.95 -2.43 -9.75
C ASN A 153 17.89 -1.45 -9.04
N TRP A 154 17.87 -0.17 -9.44
CA TRP A 154 18.61 0.88 -8.73
C TRP A 154 18.12 1.04 -7.29
N MET A 155 16.80 1.14 -7.08
CA MET A 155 16.22 1.21 -5.72
C MET A 155 16.56 -0.02 -4.89
N LYS A 156 16.51 -1.22 -5.48
CA LYS A 156 16.89 -2.48 -4.83
C LYS A 156 18.36 -2.48 -4.42
N SER A 157 19.25 -1.94 -5.25
CA SER A 157 20.67 -1.76 -4.90
C SER A 157 20.85 -0.82 -3.72
N LYS A 158 20.15 0.33 -3.70
CA LYS A 158 20.17 1.24 -2.56
C LYS A 158 19.61 0.60 -1.29
N ALA A 159 18.50 -0.10 -1.39
CA ALA A 159 17.91 -0.83 -0.28
C ALA A 159 18.86 -1.90 0.30
N PHE A 160 19.64 -2.58 -0.54
CA PHE A 160 20.66 -3.53 -0.08
C PHE A 160 21.75 -2.86 0.75
N GLN A 161 22.17 -1.63 0.40
CA GLN A 161 23.17 -0.86 1.14
C GLN A 161 22.66 -0.46 2.54
N VAL A 162 21.37 -0.13 2.66
CA VAL A 162 20.75 0.31 3.93
C VAL A 162 19.86 -0.74 4.59
N ARG A 163 20.05 -2.03 4.27
CA ARG A 163 19.11 -3.10 4.66
C ARG A 163 18.85 -3.24 6.16
N LYS A 164 19.87 -2.99 6.99
CA LYS A 164 19.72 -2.98 8.46
C LYS A 164 18.86 -1.81 8.93
N GLY A 165 19.07 -0.63 8.35
CA GLY A 165 18.25 0.56 8.61
C GLY A 165 16.80 0.35 8.20
N LEU A 166 16.56 -0.17 7.00
CA LEU A 166 15.19 -0.50 6.54
C LEU A 166 14.50 -1.51 7.44
N HIS A 167 15.22 -2.52 7.94
CA HIS A 167 14.67 -3.48 8.89
C HIS A 167 14.23 -2.82 10.21
N ILE A 168 15.06 -1.94 10.79
CA ILE A 168 14.71 -1.20 12.02
C ILE A 168 13.54 -0.25 11.75
N MET A 169 13.62 0.53 10.67
CA MET A 169 12.57 1.48 10.28
C MET A 169 11.23 0.77 10.07
N GLN A 170 11.22 -0.44 9.50
CA GLN A 170 10.00 -1.22 9.33
C GLN A 170 9.34 -1.56 10.67
N ILE A 171 10.11 -1.94 11.69
CA ILE A 171 9.60 -2.24 13.03
C ILE A 171 9.03 -0.98 13.67
N LEU A 172 9.78 0.12 13.66
CA LEU A 172 9.38 1.38 14.28
C LEU A 172 8.12 1.95 13.62
N THR A 173 8.15 2.13 12.31
CA THR A 173 7.00 2.65 11.54
C THR A 173 5.79 1.72 11.61
N GLY A 174 6.00 0.41 11.66
CA GLY A 174 4.95 -0.58 11.92
C GLY A 174 4.30 -0.42 13.29
N GLY A 175 5.10 -0.16 14.34
CA GLY A 175 4.60 0.15 15.68
C GLY A 175 3.72 1.40 15.71
N PHE A 176 4.16 2.47 15.04
CA PHE A 176 3.35 3.69 14.89
C PHE A 176 2.07 3.46 14.10
N ALA A 177 2.07 2.61 13.07
CA ALA A 177 0.85 2.26 12.35
C ALA A 177 -0.17 1.54 13.26
N ILE A 178 0.28 0.62 14.11
CA ILE A 178 -0.59 -0.03 15.12
C ILE A 178 -1.10 1.00 16.12
N TYR A 179 -0.23 1.88 16.61
CA TYR A 179 -0.62 2.93 17.55
C TYR A 179 -1.70 3.85 16.94
N CYS A 180 -1.51 4.34 15.71
CA CYS A 180 -2.50 5.16 15.01
C CYS A 180 -3.82 4.41 14.84
N ALA A 181 -3.79 3.13 14.46
CA ALA A 181 -5.01 2.33 14.35
C ALA A 181 -5.74 2.20 15.68
N SER A 182 -5.03 1.89 16.77
CA SER A 182 -5.61 1.78 18.11
C SER A 182 -6.21 3.11 18.59
N ALA A 183 -5.51 4.23 18.36
CA ALA A 183 -6.01 5.56 18.68
C ALA A 183 -7.29 5.90 17.89
N MET A 184 -7.31 5.59 16.59
CA MET A 184 -8.50 5.74 15.76
C MET A 184 -9.66 4.86 16.22
N ILE A 185 -9.41 3.60 16.59
CA ILE A 185 -10.42 2.69 17.15
C ILE A 185 -11.03 3.29 18.42
N LEU A 186 -10.18 3.68 19.37
CA LEU A 186 -10.65 4.23 20.65
C LEU A 186 -11.45 5.52 20.44
N SER A 187 -10.95 6.44 19.61
CA SER A 187 -11.68 7.68 19.28
C SER A 187 -13.02 7.37 18.61
N THR A 188 -13.06 6.42 17.69
CA THR A 188 -14.29 6.02 17.00
C THR A 188 -15.30 5.39 17.96
N VAL A 189 -14.86 4.51 18.86
CA VAL A 189 -15.78 3.80 19.77
C VAL A 189 -16.30 4.73 20.88
N PHE A 190 -15.44 5.56 21.45
CA PHE A 190 -15.76 6.32 22.66
C PHE A 190 -16.12 7.79 22.42
N VAL A 191 -15.76 8.36 21.27
CA VAL A 191 -16.01 9.78 20.96
C VAL A 191 -17.03 9.94 19.84
N ASP A 192 -16.85 9.22 18.73
CA ASP A 192 -17.71 9.39 17.54
C ASP A 192 -18.01 8.07 16.82
N ALA A 193 -18.99 7.34 17.36
CA ALA A 193 -19.42 6.04 16.84
C ALA A 193 -20.03 6.13 15.44
N GLN A 194 -20.53 7.30 15.03
CA GLN A 194 -21.10 7.48 13.68
C GLN A 194 -20.02 7.39 12.60
N ARG A 195 -18.75 7.66 12.95
CA ARG A 195 -17.60 7.52 12.05
C ARG A 195 -17.05 6.10 11.96
N ALA A 196 -17.68 5.11 12.59
CA ALA A 196 -17.20 3.73 12.59
C ALA A 196 -17.01 3.14 11.20
N LEU A 197 -18.03 3.24 10.34
CA LEU A 197 -17.95 2.69 9.00
C LEU A 197 -16.93 3.42 8.11
N PRO A 198 -16.90 4.77 8.04
CA PRO A 198 -15.85 5.47 7.31
C PRO A 198 -14.42 5.19 7.81
N ASN A 199 -14.21 5.22 9.13
CA ASN A 199 -12.87 5.03 9.71
C ASN A 199 -12.39 3.59 9.57
N SER A 200 -13.31 2.61 9.41
CA SER A 200 -12.97 1.17 9.31
C SER A 200 -11.97 0.87 8.19
N PHE A 201 -12.03 1.59 7.07
CA PHE A 201 -11.09 1.44 5.96
C PHE A 201 -9.66 1.80 6.37
N CYS A 202 -9.50 2.96 7.01
CA CYS A 202 -8.18 3.43 7.47
C CYS A 202 -7.67 2.62 8.66
N ILE A 203 -8.54 2.31 9.63
CA ILE A 203 -8.21 1.44 10.77
C ILE A 203 -7.72 0.08 10.28
N GLY A 204 -8.50 -0.57 9.40
CA GLY A 204 -8.16 -1.86 8.83
C GLY A 204 -6.84 -1.82 8.07
N SER A 205 -6.65 -0.80 7.23
CA SER A 205 -5.42 -0.68 6.45
C SER A 205 -4.18 -0.44 7.31
N LEU A 206 -4.29 0.39 8.36
CA LEU A 206 -3.23 0.65 9.33
C LEU A 206 -2.88 -0.59 10.14
N LEU A 207 -3.88 -1.35 10.63
CA LEU A 207 -3.65 -2.60 11.34
C LEU A 207 -2.93 -3.61 10.45
N ILE A 208 -3.42 -3.84 9.23
CA ILE A 208 -2.79 -4.77 8.29
C ILE A 208 -1.37 -4.28 7.96
N THR A 209 -1.14 -2.97 7.81
CA THR A 209 0.19 -2.39 7.57
C THR A 209 1.12 -2.68 8.74
N GLY A 210 0.70 -2.39 9.97
CA GLY A 210 1.48 -2.65 11.18
C GLY A 210 1.81 -4.13 11.36
N ILE A 211 0.81 -5.01 11.27
CA ILE A 211 1.00 -6.47 11.35
C ILE A 211 1.97 -6.95 10.26
N THR A 212 1.78 -6.49 9.02
CA THR A 212 2.65 -6.84 7.89
C THR A 212 4.09 -6.41 8.15
N SER A 213 4.31 -5.20 8.68
CA SER A 213 5.64 -4.73 9.09
C SER A 213 6.31 -5.68 10.07
N PHE A 214 5.61 -6.09 11.13
CA PHE A 214 6.18 -7.01 12.13
C PHE A 214 6.43 -8.41 11.57
N VAL A 215 5.50 -8.95 10.77
CA VAL A 215 5.65 -10.26 10.13
C VAL A 215 6.86 -10.29 9.18
N LEU A 216 7.00 -9.26 8.34
CA LEU A 216 8.12 -9.14 7.42
C LEU A 216 9.45 -8.90 8.15
N ALA A 217 9.42 -8.16 9.27
CA ALA A 217 10.59 -7.93 10.11
C ALA A 217 11.02 -9.23 10.76
N LYS A 218 10.10 -9.97 11.39
CA LYS A 218 10.37 -11.31 11.96
C LYS A 218 10.97 -12.27 10.93
N ARG A 219 10.54 -12.18 9.67
CA ARG A 219 11.08 -13.00 8.56
C ARG A 219 12.46 -12.52 8.06
N GLY A 220 12.93 -11.35 8.51
CA GLY A 220 14.16 -10.72 8.06
C GLY A 220 14.13 -10.34 6.59
N ALA A 221 12.95 -9.93 6.06
CA ALA A 221 12.75 -9.73 4.63
C ALA A 221 13.78 -8.78 4.00
N TRP A 222 14.04 -7.64 4.66
CA TRP A 222 15.09 -6.70 4.24
C TRP A 222 16.51 -7.24 4.43
N LEU A 223 16.76 -7.99 5.51
CA LEU A 223 18.09 -8.55 5.79
C LEU A 223 18.50 -9.62 4.76
N LYS A 224 17.52 -10.28 4.13
CA LYS A 224 17.69 -11.31 3.11
C LYS A 224 17.68 -10.79 1.68
N ILE A 225 17.60 -9.47 1.47
CA ILE A 225 17.62 -8.90 0.12
C ILE A 225 18.96 -9.18 -0.56
N THR A 226 18.91 -9.59 -1.83
CA THR A 226 20.09 -9.78 -2.68
C THR A 226 20.24 -8.60 -3.64
N PRO A 227 21.45 -8.25 -4.09
CA PRO A 227 21.62 -7.26 -5.16
C PRO A 227 21.00 -7.75 -6.48
N PRO A 228 20.66 -6.84 -7.42
CA PRO A 228 20.26 -7.25 -8.76
C PRO A 228 21.38 -8.03 -9.45
N THR A 229 21.05 -9.13 -10.14
CA THR A 229 22.03 -9.89 -10.92
C THR A 229 22.53 -9.04 -12.10
N PRO A 230 23.85 -8.95 -12.36
CA PRO A 230 24.36 -8.28 -13.56
C PRO A 230 23.75 -8.94 -14.81
N LYS A 231 23.18 -8.14 -15.72
CA LYS A 231 22.81 -8.66 -17.05
C LYS A 231 24.12 -9.04 -17.75
N ALA A 232 24.25 -10.30 -18.18
CA ALA A 232 25.40 -10.74 -18.97
C ALA A 232 25.57 -9.81 -20.18
N PRO A 233 26.80 -9.39 -20.53
CA PRO A 233 27.02 -8.58 -21.71
C PRO A 233 26.40 -9.31 -22.91
N LYS A 234 25.53 -8.61 -23.65
CA LYS A 234 25.08 -9.13 -24.93
C LYS A 234 26.32 -9.25 -25.80
N LEU A 235 26.70 -10.48 -26.14
CA LEU A 235 27.67 -10.72 -27.20
C LEU A 235 27.11 -10.01 -28.44
N SER A 236 27.78 -8.95 -28.86
CA SER A 236 27.55 -8.33 -30.15
C SER A 236 27.93 -9.37 -31.20
N VAL A 237 26.92 -9.91 -31.89
CA VAL A 237 27.09 -10.62 -33.17
C VAL A 237 27.06 -9.58 -34.27
#